data_AF-A0A7Y4RI24-F1
#
_entry.id   AF-A0A7Y4RI24-F1
#
_cell.length_a   1.000
_cell.length_b   1.000
_cell.length_c   1.000
_cell.angle_alpha   90.00
_cell.angle_beta   90.00
_cell.angle_gamma   90.00
#
_symmetry.space_group_name_H-M   'P 1'
#
loop_
_entity.id
_entity.type
_entity.pdbx_description
1 polymer ?
#
loop_
_entity_poly.entity_id
_entity_poly.type
_entity_poly.pdbx_seq_one_letter_code
_entity_poly.pdbx_strand_id
1 'polypeptide(L)'
;DSILDTLAREELGIDPEELGGSAYEAAFTSFFLFAVGAFFPLFPYLFWSGNLAIYISLVVSGIGLFIIGAAITLMTGRGILFSGTRQVLVGIAAAVLTYGVGRLIGVSLA
;
A
#
# COMPACT_ATOMS: atom_id res chain seq x y z
N ASP A 1 1.48 -33.98 13.20
CA ASP A 1 0.75 -33.02 14.05
C ASP A 1 1.40 -32.94 15.41
N SER A 2 1.91 -31.76 15.76
CA SER A 2 2.52 -31.48 17.06
C SER A 2 1.46 -30.89 18.01
N ILE A 3 1.58 -31.16 19.32
CA ILE A 3 0.69 -30.61 20.36
C ILE A 3 0.62 -29.08 20.30
N LEU A 4 1.71 -28.43 19.85
CA LEU A 4 1.77 -26.98 19.68
C LEU A 4 0.85 -26.49 18.56
N ASP A 5 0.66 -27.27 17.48
CA ASP A 5 -0.18 -26.89 16.35
C ASP A 5 -1.67 -26.95 16.74
N THR A 6 -2.06 -27.94 17.53
CA THR A 6 -3.42 -28.06 18.09
C THR A 6 -3.72 -26.91 19.06
N LEU A 7 -2.78 -26.57 19.96
CA LEU A 7 -2.93 -25.44 20.87
C LEU A 7 -3.01 -24.10 20.12
N ALA A 8 -2.20 -23.90 19.07
CA ALA A 8 -2.27 -22.69 18.25
C ALA A 8 -3.65 -22.55 17.56
N ARG A 9 -4.21 -23.66 17.06
CA ARG A 9 -5.54 -23.65 16.42
C ARG A 9 -6.67 -23.39 17.40
N GLU A 10 -6.65 -24.02 18.57
CA GLU A 10 -7.76 -23.95 19.54
C GLU A 10 -7.69 -22.71 20.46
N GLU A 11 -6.50 -22.30 20.91
CA GLU A 11 -6.33 -21.17 21.84
C GLU A 11 -6.17 -19.83 21.12
N LEU A 12 -5.46 -19.82 19.98
CA LEU A 12 -5.19 -18.59 19.23
C LEU A 12 -6.15 -18.41 18.05
N GLY A 13 -6.91 -19.44 17.68
CA GLY A 13 -7.77 -19.41 16.48
C GLY A 13 -6.97 -19.29 15.18
N ILE A 14 -5.67 -19.58 15.23
CA ILE A 14 -4.75 -19.47 14.11
C ILE A 14 -4.44 -20.88 13.64
N ASP A 15 -4.88 -21.23 12.45
CA ASP A 15 -4.47 -22.47 11.82
C ASP A 15 -3.05 -22.30 11.21
N PRO A 16 -2.01 -22.96 11.76
CA PRO A 16 -0.64 -22.83 11.25
C PRO A 16 -0.49 -23.32 9.80
N GLU A 17 -1.39 -24.20 9.36
CA GLU A 17 -1.42 -24.75 8.00
C GLU A 17 -2.11 -23.76 7.03
N GLU A 18 -3.00 -22.92 7.55
CA GLU A 18 -3.77 -21.91 6.80
C GLU A 18 -3.02 -20.57 6.69
N LEU A 19 -1.99 -20.35 7.52
CA LEU A 19 -1.13 -19.16 7.49
C LEU A 19 -0.27 -19.01 6.22
N GLY A 20 -0.28 -20.00 5.31
CA GLY A 20 0.17 -19.84 3.93
C GLY A 20 1.63 -19.41 3.75
N GLY A 21 2.50 -20.37 3.46
CA GLY A 21 3.84 -20.11 2.92
C GLY A 21 4.95 -19.87 3.95
N SER A 22 6.19 -19.99 3.49
CA SER A 22 7.38 -19.74 4.32
C SER A 22 7.46 -18.27 4.73
N ALA A 23 7.98 -17.95 5.93
CA ALA A 23 8.25 -16.57 6.33
C ALA A 23 9.11 -15.81 5.29
N TYR A 24 10.02 -16.52 4.62
CA TYR A 24 10.81 -15.98 3.52
C TYR A 24 9.96 -15.66 2.29
N GLU A 25 9.00 -16.53 1.96
CA GLU A 25 8.07 -16.33 0.84
C GLU A 25 7.23 -15.07 1.06
N ALA A 26 6.66 -14.89 2.25
CA ALA A 26 5.91 -13.68 2.60
C ALA A 26 6.79 -12.42 2.52
N ALA A 27 8.04 -12.49 3.00
CA ALA A 27 8.98 -11.37 2.94
C ALA A 27 9.32 -10.96 1.51
N PHE A 28 9.69 -11.92 0.65
CA PHE A 28 10.06 -11.62 -0.74
C PHE A 28 8.84 -11.18 -1.56
N THR A 29 7.71 -11.87 -1.45
CA THR A 29 6.49 -11.51 -2.20
C THR A 29 6.02 -10.10 -1.84
N SER A 30 5.93 -9.76 -0.56
CA SER A 30 5.55 -8.42 -0.11
C SER A 30 6.56 -7.35 -0.53
N PHE A 31 7.87 -7.64 -0.46
CA PHE A 31 8.91 -6.71 -0.93
C PHE A 31 8.74 -6.38 -2.41
N PHE A 32 8.59 -7.38 -3.28
CA PHE A 32 8.44 -7.14 -4.72
C PHE A 32 7.13 -6.46 -5.06
N LEU A 33 6.01 -6.86 -4.44
CA LEU A 33 4.72 -6.18 -4.62
C LEU A 33 4.79 -4.71 -4.18
N PHE A 34 5.45 -4.44 -3.05
CA PHE A 34 5.68 -3.08 -2.57
C PHE A 34 6.57 -2.28 -3.53
N ALA A 35 7.68 -2.84 -3.99
CA ALA A 35 8.60 -2.18 -4.92
C ALA A 35 7.90 -1.83 -6.26
N VAL A 36 7.10 -2.77 -6.78
CA VAL A 36 6.28 -2.54 -7.99
C VAL A 36 5.25 -1.45 -7.73
N GLY A 37 4.56 -1.46 -6.59
CA GLY A 37 3.61 -0.41 -6.22
C GLY A 37 4.26 0.97 -6.06
N ALA A 38 5.44 1.03 -5.44
CA ALA A 38 6.21 2.24 -5.22
C ALA A 38 6.77 2.84 -6.53
N PHE A 39 6.90 2.03 -7.58
CA PHE A 39 7.35 2.52 -8.88
C PHE A 39 6.39 3.55 -9.49
N PHE A 40 5.08 3.41 -9.30
CA PHE A 40 4.08 4.31 -9.89
C PHE A 40 4.26 5.79 -9.49
N PRO A 41 4.33 6.16 -8.19
CA PRO A 41 4.62 7.54 -7.80
C PRO A 41 6.01 8.02 -8.24
N LEU A 42 6.99 7.13 -8.35
CA LEU A 42 8.38 7.47 -8.69
C LEU A 42 8.61 7.64 -10.20
N PHE A 43 7.84 6.93 -11.03
CA PHE A 43 7.99 6.89 -12.48
C PHE A 43 8.00 8.30 -13.13
N PRO A 44 7.13 9.25 -12.76
CA PRO A 44 7.16 10.59 -13.34
C PRO A 44 8.47 11.35 -13.09
N TYR A 45 9.15 11.09 -11.98
CA TYR A 45 10.42 11.74 -11.65
C TYR A 45 11.60 11.24 -12.50
N LEU A 46 11.42 10.17 -13.28
CA LEU A 46 12.42 9.72 -14.25
C LEU A 46 12.49 10.60 -15.50
N PHE A 47 11.41 11.34 -15.80
CA PHE A 47 11.28 12.10 -17.06
C PHE A 47 10.99 13.59 -16.84
N TRP A 48 10.33 13.93 -15.74
CA TRP A 48 9.94 15.31 -15.43
C TRP A 48 10.58 15.78 -14.13
N SER A 49 10.67 17.10 -13.96
CA SER A 49 11.20 17.74 -12.77
C SER A 49 10.32 18.90 -12.29
N GLY A 50 10.59 19.39 -11.09
CA GLY A 50 9.85 20.48 -10.45
C GLY A 50 8.36 20.14 -10.20
N ASN A 51 7.52 21.16 -10.17
CA ASN A 51 6.09 21.02 -9.86
C ASN A 51 5.35 20.11 -10.84
N LEU A 52 5.78 20.05 -12.10
CA LEU A 52 5.16 19.20 -13.10
C LEU A 52 5.28 17.71 -12.73
N ALA A 53 6.47 17.25 -12.30
CA ALA A 53 6.68 15.88 -11.84
C ALA A 53 5.80 15.54 -10.64
N ILE A 54 5.64 16.50 -9.71
CA ILE A 54 4.79 16.35 -8.53
C ILE A 54 3.33 16.16 -8.94
N TYR A 55 2.79 16.98 -9.83
CA TYR A 55 1.39 16.87 -10.26
C TYR A 55 1.11 15.57 -11.02
N ILE A 56 2.02 15.16 -11.91
CA ILE A 56 1.89 13.89 -12.63
C ILE A 56 1.96 12.72 -11.63
N SER A 57 2.89 12.76 -10.68
CA SER A 57 3.01 11.75 -9.61
C SER A 57 1.74 11.64 -8.76
N LEU A 58 1.13 12.77 -8.38
CA LEU A 58 -0.14 12.77 -7.63
C LEU A 58 -1.28 12.12 -8.43
N VAL A 59 -1.41 12.44 -9.73
CA VAL A 59 -2.45 11.86 -10.59
C VAL A 59 -2.24 10.37 -10.80
N VAL A 60 -1.02 9.95 -11.15
CA VAL A 60 -0.68 8.54 -11.38
C VAL A 60 -0.90 7.72 -10.10
N SER A 61 -0.47 8.24 -8.95
CA SER A 61 -0.68 7.60 -7.65
C SER A 61 -2.15 7.51 -7.28
N GLY A 62 -2.93 8.57 -7.52
CA GLY A 62 -4.37 8.59 -7.27
C GLY A 62 -5.11 7.53 -8.10
N ILE A 63 -4.77 7.42 -9.39
CA ILE A 63 -5.32 6.36 -10.26
C ILE A 63 -4.91 4.98 -9.75
N GLY A 64 -3.63 4.77 -9.42
CA GLY A 64 -3.15 3.50 -8.88
C GLY A 64 -3.86 3.09 -7.59
N LEU A 65 -3.99 4.01 -6.63
CA LEU A 65 -4.72 3.78 -5.38
C LEU A 65 -6.20 3.46 -5.63
N PHE A 66 -6.85 4.15 -6.56
CA PHE A 66 -8.24 3.85 -6.91
C PHE A 66 -8.37 2.45 -7.51
N ILE A 67 -7.48 2.06 -8.42
CA ILE A 67 -7.46 0.72 -9.03
C ILE A 67 -7.27 -0.36 -7.96
N ILE A 68 -6.32 -0.20 -7.05
CA ILE A 68 -6.10 -1.15 -5.95
C ILE A 68 -7.32 -1.21 -5.02
N GLY A 69 -7.86 -0.05 -4.64
CA GLY A 69 -9.08 0.01 -3.83
C GLY A 69 -10.28 -0.65 -4.51
N ALA A 70 -10.42 -0.48 -5.83
CA ALA A 70 -11.43 -1.15 -6.64
C ALA A 70 -11.19 -2.66 -6.71
N ALA A 71 -9.95 -3.12 -6.90
CA ALA A 71 -9.62 -4.54 -6.94
C ALA A 71 -9.96 -5.26 -5.61
N ILE A 72 -9.79 -4.60 -4.46
CA ILE A 72 -10.17 -5.13 -3.13
C ILE A 72 -11.69 -5.40 -3.03
N THR A 73 -12.52 -4.79 -3.87
CA THR A 73 -13.97 -5.11 -3.88
C THR A 73 -14.27 -6.54 -4.29
N LEU A 74 -13.39 -7.16 -5.08
CA LEU A 74 -13.49 -8.59 -5.45
C LEU A 74 -13.45 -9.51 -4.21
N MET A 75 -12.77 -9.08 -3.15
CA MET A 75 -12.64 -9.84 -1.91
C MET A 75 -13.65 -9.40 -0.84
N THR A 76 -14.06 -8.14 -0.85
CA THR A 76 -14.85 -7.54 0.24
C THR A 76 -16.33 -7.36 -0.07
N GLY A 77 -16.75 -7.51 -1.32
CA GLY A 77 -18.14 -7.31 -1.76
C GLY A 77 -18.67 -5.87 -1.67
N ARG A 78 -17.81 -4.90 -1.36
CA ARG A 78 -18.19 -3.47 -1.25
C ARG A 78 -18.27 -2.83 -2.64
N GLY A 79 -18.95 -1.68 -2.73
CA GLY A 79 -19.02 -0.93 -3.99
C GLY A 79 -17.66 -0.39 -4.46
N ILE A 80 -17.39 -0.47 -5.77
CA ILE A 80 -16.15 0.00 -6.42
C ILE A 80 -15.85 1.45 -6.07
N LEU A 81 -16.84 2.34 -6.23
CA LEU A 81 -16.67 3.77 -5.96
C LEU A 81 -16.32 4.03 -4.50
N PHE A 82 -16.95 3.31 -3.56
CA PHE A 82 -16.67 3.48 -2.13
C PHE A 82 -15.26 3.02 -1.78
N SER A 83 -14.88 1.81 -2.19
CA SER A 83 -13.57 1.24 -1.85
C SER A 83 -12.42 1.99 -2.52
N GLY A 84 -12.55 2.30 -3.81
CA GLY A 84 -11.58 3.08 -4.57
C GLY A 84 -11.39 4.49 -4.01
N THR A 85 -12.49 5.22 -3.77
CA THR A 85 -12.42 6.59 -3.21
C THR A 85 -11.83 6.59 -1.81
N ARG A 86 -12.21 5.63 -0.95
CA ARG A 86 -11.61 5.47 0.38
C ARG A 86 -10.09 5.32 0.29
N GLN A 87 -9.59 4.49 -0.62
CA GLN A 87 -8.16 4.26 -0.78
C GLN A 87 -7.42 5.52 -1.23
N VAL A 88 -8.00 6.28 -2.17
CA VAL A 88 -7.45 7.58 -2.62
C VAL A 88 -7.40 8.59 -1.47
N LEU A 89 -8.48 8.71 -0.68
CA LEU A 89 -8.54 9.64 0.45
C LEU A 89 -7.48 9.33 1.51
N VAL A 90 -7.28 8.05 1.84
CA VAL A 90 -6.22 7.63 2.76
C VAL A 90 -4.83 8.00 2.20
N GLY A 91 -4.59 7.78 0.92
CA GLY A 91 -3.32 8.16 0.28
C GLY A 91 -3.08 9.66 0.28
N ILE A 92 -4.10 10.47 -0.02
CA ILE A 92 -4.02 11.94 0.05
C ILE A 92 -3.73 12.38 1.48
N ALA A 93 -4.40 11.82 2.48
CA ALA A 93 -4.16 12.14 3.87
C ALA A 93 -2.70 11.84 4.27
N ALA A 94 -2.19 10.67 3.90
CA ALA A 94 -0.79 10.30 4.15
C ALA A 94 0.19 11.26 3.46
N ALA A 95 -0.07 11.64 2.20
CA ALA A 95 0.77 12.58 1.45
C ALA A 95 0.78 13.98 2.09
N VAL A 96 -0.39 14.50 2.46
CA VAL A 96 -0.53 15.81 3.12
C VAL A 96 0.19 15.82 4.47
N LEU A 97 0.04 14.77 5.27
CA LEU A 97 0.73 14.64 6.55
C LEU A 97 2.26 14.59 6.37
N THR A 98 2.74 13.75 5.45
CA THR A 98 4.17 13.59 5.18
C THR A 98 4.79 14.88 4.67
N TYR A 99 4.15 15.55 3.72
CA TYR A 99 4.58 16.84 3.21
C TYR A 99 4.54 17.92 4.29
N GLY A 100 3.47 17.95 5.09
CA GLY A 100 3.30 18.90 6.19
C GLY A 100 4.41 18.77 7.23
N VAL A 101 4.72 17.56 7.67
CA VAL A 101 5.83 17.30 8.60
C VAL A 101 7.17 17.72 8.00
N GLY A 102 7.45 17.36 6.74
CA GLY A 102 8.68 17.77 6.05
C GLY A 102 8.82 19.29 5.98
N ARG A 103 7.71 19.99 5.71
CA ARG A 103 7.66 21.46 5.70
C ARG A 103 7.90 22.07 7.08
N LEU A 104 7.32 21.48 8.14
CA LEU A 104 7.44 21.98 9.52
C LEU A 104 8.85 21.83 10.09
N ILE A 105 9.53 20.72 9.78
CA ILE A 105 10.91 20.45 10.22
C ILE A 105 11.92 21.31 9.44
N GLY A 106 11.47 22.07 8.44
CA GLY A 106 12.33 22.96 7.68
C GLY A 106 13.21 22.20 6.70
N VAL A 107 12.70 21.11 6.12
CA VAL A 107 13.29 20.51 4.90
C VAL A 107 13.06 21.51 3.77
N SER A 108 13.88 22.55 3.76
CA SER A 108 14.10 23.45 2.66
C SER A 108 14.77 22.62 1.58
N LEU A 109 14.01 22.21 0.56
CA LEU A 109 14.60 21.86 -0.72
C LEU A 109 15.30 23.14 -1.21
N ALA A 110 16.61 23.20 -0.97
CA ALA A 110 17.52 24.15 -1.59
C ALA A 110 17.59 23.90 -3.10
#